data_AF-A0A945A8U1-F1
#
_entry.id   AF-A0A945A8U1-F1
#
_cell.length_a   1.000
_cell.length_b   1.000
_cell.length_c   1.000
_cell.angle_alpha   90.00
_cell.angle_beta   90.00
_cell.angle_gamma   90.00
#
_symmetry.space_group_name_H-M   'P 1'
#
loop_
_entity.id
_entity.type
_entity.pdbx_description
1 polymer ?
#
loop_
_entity_poly.entity_id
_entity_poly.type
_entity_poly.pdbx_seq_one_letter_code
_entity_poly.pdbx_strand_id
1 'polypeptide(L)'
;MIRIFKYVMLVGLLIAPRVGFCELPPAPDDAFSLVVIPDTQKYKGKGTKAEPESADPVTNSVFEAYAGWVADNIEDQRVVFVSHVGDIVDKNVPEQWAVARKQMDRLHGQIPYGISVGNHDLKSNGDSSIFQKYFS
;
A
#
# COMPACT_ATOMS: atom_id res chain seq x y z
N MET A 1 3.26 -53.16 42.77
CA MET A 1 1.90 -52.72 43.18
C MET A 1 1.99 -51.23 43.53
N ILE A 2 1.74 -50.34 42.56
CA ILE A 2 1.83 -48.88 42.76
C ILE A 2 0.49 -48.28 42.30
N ARG A 3 -0.20 -47.61 43.23
CA ARG A 3 -1.43 -46.86 42.97
C ARG A 3 -1.07 -45.44 42.56
N ILE A 4 -1.42 -45.03 41.34
CA ILE A 4 -1.24 -43.67 40.84
C ILE A 4 -2.52 -42.87 41.11
N PHE A 5 -2.37 -41.74 41.81
CA PHE A 5 -3.44 -40.78 42.08
C PHE A 5 -3.69 -39.86 40.87
N LYS A 6 -4.96 -39.49 40.71
CA LYS A 6 -5.55 -38.67 39.65
C LYS A 6 -4.97 -37.24 39.62
N TYR A 7 -4.66 -36.74 38.43
CA TYR A 7 -4.80 -35.33 38.10
C TYR A 7 -5.57 -35.24 36.78
N VAL A 8 -6.83 -34.80 36.86
CA VAL A 8 -7.57 -34.32 35.69
C VAL A 8 -7.27 -32.83 35.59
N MET A 9 -6.50 -32.44 34.59
CA MET A 9 -6.31 -31.04 34.24
C MET A 9 -7.33 -30.70 33.14
N LEU A 10 -8.35 -29.92 33.49
CA LEU A 10 -9.29 -29.36 32.53
C LEU A 10 -8.60 -28.16 31.86
N VAL A 11 -8.16 -28.31 30.61
CA VAL A 11 -7.72 -27.16 29.78
C VAL A 11 -8.98 -26.54 29.18
N GLY A 12 -9.42 -25.43 29.76
CA GLY A 12 -10.42 -24.57 29.13
C GLY A 12 -9.81 -23.90 27.90
N LEU A 13 -10.22 -24.33 26.70
CA LEU A 13 -9.90 -23.65 25.46
C LEU A 13 -10.70 -22.34 25.42
N LEU A 14 -10.08 -21.22 25.80
CA LEU A 14 -10.61 -19.89 25.53
C LEU A 14 -10.54 -19.67 24.01
N ILE A 15 -11.65 -19.96 23.32
CA ILE A 15 -11.85 -19.51 21.95
C ILE A 15 -12.08 -18.00 22.03
N ALA A 16 -10.99 -17.22 21.92
CA ALA A 16 -11.12 -15.80 21.65
C ALA A 16 -11.92 -15.64 20.34
N PRO A 17 -12.93 -14.75 20.29
CA PRO A 17 -13.58 -14.46 19.02
C PRO A 17 -12.51 -13.93 18.07
N ARG A 18 -12.28 -14.66 16.97
CA ARG A 18 -11.58 -14.09 15.83
C ARG A 18 -12.41 -12.89 15.41
N VAL A 19 -11.90 -11.69 15.65
CA VAL A 19 -12.37 -10.51 14.93
C VAL A 19 -12.10 -10.84 13.47
N GLY A 20 -13.12 -11.30 12.76
CA GLY A 20 -13.02 -11.61 11.35
C GLY A 20 -12.66 -10.33 10.64
N PHE A 21 -11.45 -10.25 10.10
CA PHE A 21 -11.20 -9.33 8.99
C PHE A 21 -12.25 -9.66 7.94
N CYS A 22 -13.13 -8.71 7.65
CA CYS A 22 -14.08 -8.85 6.55
C CYS A 22 -13.27 -8.68 5.27
N GLU A 23 -12.77 -9.78 4.71
CA GLU A 23 -12.20 -9.79 3.37
C GLU A 23 -13.32 -9.55 2.37
N LEU A 24 -13.05 -8.71 1.36
CA LEU A 24 -13.98 -8.49 0.26
C LEU A 24 -14.19 -9.83 -0.45
N PRO A 25 -15.43 -10.28 -0.70
CA PRO A 25 -15.66 -11.47 -1.49
C PRO A 25 -15.09 -11.27 -2.90
N PRO A 26 -14.72 -12.35 -3.61
CA PRO A 26 -14.32 -12.26 -5.01
C PRO A 26 -15.38 -11.54 -5.85
N ALA A 27 -14.94 -10.78 -6.85
CA ALA A 27 -15.84 -10.09 -7.76
C ALA A 27 -16.63 -11.11 -8.63
N PRO A 28 -17.90 -10.82 -8.98
CA PRO A 28 -18.69 -11.68 -9.86
C PRO A 28 -17.99 -11.93 -11.20
N ASP A 29 -18.20 -13.11 -11.79
CA ASP A 29 -17.58 -13.52 -13.06
C ASP A 29 -17.91 -12.60 -14.24
N ASP A 30 -19.03 -11.88 -14.19
CA ASP A 30 -19.50 -10.95 -15.21
C ASP A 30 -19.18 -9.47 -14.89
N ALA A 31 -18.34 -9.22 -13.87
CA ALA A 31 -17.90 -7.90 -13.48
C ALA A 31 -16.41 -7.63 -13.80
N PHE A 32 -16.04 -6.36 -13.73
CA PHE A 32 -14.64 -5.91 -13.70
C PHE A 32 -14.50 -4.73 -12.74
N SER A 33 -13.28 -4.49 -12.28
CA SER A 33 -12.96 -3.41 -11.35
C SER A 33 -11.93 -2.45 -11.93
N LEU A 34 -12.13 -1.15 -11.67
CA LEU A 34 -11.12 -0.12 -11.82
C LEU A 34 -10.71 0.32 -10.42
N VAL A 35 -9.41 0.27 -10.11
CA VAL A 35 -8.92 0.72 -8.80
C VAL A 35 -8.37 2.14 -8.93
N VAL A 36 -8.75 2.99 -7.97
CA VAL A 36 -8.23 4.35 -7.84
C VAL A 36 -7.34 4.42 -6.61
N ILE A 37 -6.06 4.78 -6.81
CA ILE A 37 -5.12 5.10 -5.74
C ILE A 37 -5.13 6.63 -5.57
N PRO A 38 -5.65 7.15 -4.45
CA PRO A 38 -5.64 8.59 -4.17
C PRO A 38 -4.28 9.03 -3.59
N ASP A 39 -4.21 10.27 -3.13
CA ASP A 39 -3.05 10.93 -2.53
C ASP A 39 -2.26 10.02 -1.58
N THR A 40 -0.97 9.86 -1.88
CA THR A 40 -0.06 9.04 -1.09
C THR A 40 0.89 9.88 -0.24
N GLN A 41 0.64 11.17 -0.04
CA GLN A 41 1.51 12.14 0.64
C GLN A 41 1.62 11.95 2.18
N LYS A 42 1.79 10.73 2.69
CA LYS A 42 1.98 10.48 4.13
C LYS A 42 3.36 9.87 4.38
N TYR A 43 4.39 10.52 3.84
CA TYR A 43 5.78 10.05 3.97
C TYR A 43 6.32 10.32 5.37
N LYS A 44 7.10 9.36 5.85
CA LYS A 44 7.84 9.41 7.13
C LYS A 44 9.33 9.22 6.89
N GLY A 45 10.13 9.47 7.92
CA GLY A 45 11.58 9.42 7.88
C GLY A 45 12.21 10.76 7.52
N LYS A 46 13.50 10.70 7.17
CA LYS A 46 14.40 11.83 7.07
C LYS A 46 13.88 12.95 6.17
N GLY A 47 13.78 14.13 6.75
CA GLY A 47 13.44 15.35 6.03
C GLY A 47 12.03 15.34 5.44
N THR A 48 11.12 14.48 5.90
CA THR A 48 9.71 14.50 5.49
C THR A 48 8.95 15.67 6.14
N LYS A 49 7.68 15.88 5.76
CA LYS A 49 6.83 16.88 6.45
C LYS A 49 6.49 16.43 7.87
N ALA A 50 6.24 15.13 8.06
CA ALA A 50 5.85 14.57 9.35
C ALA A 50 7.04 14.51 10.33
N GLU A 51 8.25 14.23 9.84
CA GLU A 51 9.42 13.96 10.65
C GLU A 51 10.65 14.72 10.13
N PRO A 52 10.65 16.08 10.19
CA PRO A 52 11.69 16.91 9.58
C PRO A 52 13.09 16.64 10.13
N GLU A 53 13.21 16.34 11.42
CA GLU A 53 14.48 16.10 12.12
C GLU A 53 14.88 14.61 12.17
N SER A 54 14.09 13.71 11.57
CA SER A 54 14.43 12.29 11.57
C SER A 54 15.69 12.01 10.73
N ALA A 55 16.47 11.01 11.13
CA ALA A 55 17.56 10.45 10.35
C ALA A 55 17.19 9.13 9.67
N ASP A 56 16.00 8.61 9.94
CA ASP A 56 15.55 7.30 9.45
C ASP A 56 15.29 7.32 7.94
N PRO A 57 15.37 6.18 7.25
CA PRO A 57 15.04 6.11 5.82
C PRO A 57 13.62 6.61 5.53
N VAL A 58 13.44 7.23 4.36
CA VAL A 58 12.12 7.68 3.90
C VAL A 58 11.23 6.46 3.62
N THR A 59 10.02 6.45 4.18
CA THR A 59 9.05 5.36 4.05
C THR A 59 7.64 5.90 3.85
N ASN A 60 6.73 5.02 3.42
CA ASN A 60 5.31 5.35 3.24
C ASN A 60 4.45 4.09 3.34
N SER A 61 3.92 3.82 4.53
CA SER A 61 3.11 2.64 4.79
C SER A 61 1.74 2.68 4.11
N VAL A 62 1.22 3.88 3.79
CA VAL A 62 -0.09 4.03 3.13
C VAL A 62 0.03 3.62 1.66
N PHE A 63 1.06 4.11 0.97
CA PHE A 63 1.31 3.72 -0.40
C PHE A 63 1.64 2.22 -0.51
N GLU A 64 2.45 1.71 0.42
CA GLU A 64 2.73 0.27 0.49
C GLU A 64 1.46 -0.57 0.66
N ALA A 65 0.54 -0.16 1.56
CA ALA A 65 -0.72 -0.85 1.77
C ALA A 65 -1.61 -0.82 0.53
N TYR A 66 -1.72 0.32 -0.16
CA TYR A 66 -2.53 0.44 -1.37
C TYR A 66 -1.97 -0.40 -2.51
N ALA A 67 -0.70 -0.23 -2.86
CA ALA A 67 -0.09 -0.97 -3.96
C ALA A 67 -0.01 -2.48 -3.65
N GLY A 68 0.25 -2.85 -2.39
CA GLY A 68 0.23 -4.23 -1.93
C GLY A 68 -1.15 -4.85 -2.07
N TRP A 69 -2.19 -4.21 -1.53
CA TRP A 69 -3.55 -4.72 -1.65
C TRP A 69 -3.95 -4.91 -3.11
N VAL A 70 -3.66 -3.94 -3.98
CA VAL A 70 -3.96 -4.09 -5.41
C VAL A 70 -3.25 -5.29 -6.01
N ALA A 71 -1.93 -5.43 -5.79
CA ALA A 71 -1.14 -6.55 -6.32
C ALA A 71 -1.68 -7.91 -5.85
N ASP A 72 -2.08 -8.01 -4.58
CA ASP A 72 -2.58 -9.24 -3.99
C ASP A 72 -4.01 -9.59 -4.44
N ASN A 73 -4.76 -8.63 -5.02
CA ASN A 73 -6.19 -8.76 -5.33
C ASN A 73 -6.54 -8.61 -6.82
N ILE A 74 -5.55 -8.57 -7.73
CA ILE A 74 -5.78 -8.37 -9.18
C ILE A 74 -6.81 -9.37 -9.72
N GLU A 75 -6.59 -10.66 -9.46
CA GLU A 75 -7.42 -11.75 -9.99
C GLU A 75 -8.76 -11.83 -9.26
N ASP A 76 -8.74 -11.91 -7.92
CA ASP A 76 -9.93 -12.09 -7.09
C ASP A 76 -10.94 -10.94 -7.26
N GLN A 77 -10.45 -9.73 -7.48
CA GLN A 77 -11.29 -8.55 -7.68
C GLN A 77 -11.47 -8.17 -9.16
N ARG A 78 -10.95 -8.99 -10.09
CA ARG A 78 -11.05 -8.79 -11.54
C ARG A 78 -10.67 -7.37 -11.95
N VAL A 79 -9.55 -6.90 -11.39
CA VAL A 79 -9.03 -5.55 -11.66
C VAL A 79 -8.50 -5.52 -13.08
N VAL A 80 -9.01 -4.58 -13.88
CA VAL A 80 -8.59 -4.43 -15.29
C VAL A 80 -7.73 -3.18 -15.52
N PHE A 81 -7.73 -2.25 -14.57
CA PHE A 81 -6.92 -1.03 -14.64
C PHE A 81 -6.76 -0.39 -13.26
N VAL A 82 -5.62 0.28 -13.05
CA VAL A 82 -5.33 1.06 -11.85
C VAL A 82 -5.00 2.51 -12.23
N SER A 83 -5.62 3.47 -11.56
CA SER A 83 -5.32 4.90 -11.74
C SER A 83 -4.77 5.49 -10.45
N HIS A 84 -3.54 6.00 -10.47
CA HIS A 84 -3.05 6.89 -9.42
C HIS A 84 -3.36 8.34 -9.80
N VAL A 85 -4.21 9.01 -9.02
CA VAL A 85 -4.83 10.27 -9.47
C VAL A 85 -4.04 11.55 -9.19
N GLY A 86 -2.90 11.45 -8.50
CA GLY A 86 -1.95 12.55 -8.29
C GLY A 86 -1.56 12.69 -6.82
N ASP A 87 -0.79 13.72 -6.53
CA ASP A 87 -0.24 14.00 -5.20
C ASP A 87 0.43 12.74 -4.62
N ILE A 88 1.40 12.27 -5.41
CA ILE A 88 2.16 11.04 -5.17
C ILE A 88 3.16 11.26 -4.04
N VAL A 89 3.80 12.44 -4.02
CA VAL A 89 4.82 12.80 -3.03
C VAL A 89 4.38 13.98 -2.16
N ASP A 90 4.85 14.00 -0.92
CA ASP A 90 4.72 15.14 -0.01
C ASP A 90 5.61 16.31 -0.43
N LYS A 91 6.85 15.97 -0.74
CA LYS A 91 7.92 16.88 -1.14
C LYS A 91 8.44 16.35 -2.46
N ASN A 92 8.59 17.24 -3.44
CA ASN A 92 9.10 16.91 -4.75
C ASN A 92 10.63 16.66 -4.73
N VAL A 93 11.05 15.58 -4.05
CA VAL A 93 12.46 15.24 -3.78
C VAL A 93 12.74 13.77 -4.14
N PRO A 94 13.97 13.44 -4.59
CA PRO A 94 14.31 12.10 -5.10
C PRO A 94 13.97 10.94 -4.16
N GLU A 95 14.13 11.12 -2.84
CA GLU A 95 13.93 10.07 -1.85
C GLU A 95 12.47 9.59 -1.80
N GLN A 96 11.50 10.49 -1.94
CA GLN A 96 10.09 10.12 -1.97
C GLN A 96 9.70 9.49 -3.29
N TRP A 97 10.25 10.00 -4.41
CA TRP A 97 10.03 9.41 -5.73
C TRP A 97 10.59 7.98 -5.84
N ALA A 98 11.73 7.70 -5.21
CA ALA A 98 12.27 6.34 -5.15
C ALA A 98 11.33 5.37 -4.42
N VAL A 99 10.71 5.81 -3.32
CA VAL A 99 9.68 5.03 -2.61
C VAL A 99 8.43 4.87 -3.47
N ALA A 100 7.94 5.94 -4.11
CA ALA A 100 6.78 5.88 -5.01
C ALA A 100 6.99 4.89 -6.16
N ARG A 101 8.14 4.96 -6.82
CA ARG A 101 8.53 4.04 -7.89
C ARG A 101 8.53 2.60 -7.41
N LYS A 102 9.17 2.34 -6.27
CA LYS A 102 9.22 1.00 -5.66
C LYS A 102 7.82 0.42 -5.41
N GLN A 103 6.84 1.24 -4.98
CA GLN A 103 5.49 0.74 -4.74
C GLN A 103 4.74 0.47 -6.06
N MET A 104 4.83 1.37 -7.03
CA MET A 104 4.20 1.17 -8.34
C MET A 104 4.83 0.03 -9.15
N ASP A 105 6.11 -0.27 -8.93
CA ASP A 105 6.77 -1.44 -9.54
C ASP A 105 6.13 -2.77 -9.15
N ARG A 106 5.38 -2.83 -8.02
CA ARG A 106 4.57 -4.01 -7.69
C ARG A 106 3.49 -4.29 -8.73
N LEU A 107 2.99 -3.26 -9.42
CA LEU A 107 1.95 -3.38 -10.45
C LEU A 107 2.53 -3.50 -11.86
N HIS A 108 3.81 -3.14 -12.03
CA HIS A 108 4.47 -3.12 -13.33
C HIS A 108 4.60 -4.52 -13.93
N GLY A 109 4.13 -4.67 -15.17
CA GLY A 109 4.07 -5.95 -15.86
C GLY A 109 2.94 -6.89 -15.40
N GLN A 110 2.18 -6.52 -14.37
CA GLN A 110 1.05 -7.32 -13.85
C GLN A 110 -0.30 -6.77 -14.29
N ILE A 111 -0.51 -5.46 -14.24
CA ILE A 111 -1.78 -4.81 -14.59
C ILE A 111 -1.53 -3.47 -15.30
N PRO A 112 -2.31 -3.09 -16.32
CA PRO A 112 -2.23 -1.75 -16.88
C PRO A 112 -2.54 -0.68 -15.82
N TYR A 113 -1.71 0.35 -15.74
CA TYR A 113 -1.95 1.47 -14.85
C TYR A 113 -1.60 2.82 -15.50
N GLY A 114 -2.25 3.87 -15.01
CA GLY A 114 -1.96 5.26 -15.33
C GLY A 114 -1.63 6.05 -14.07
N ILE A 115 -0.78 7.06 -14.21
CA ILE A 115 -0.41 7.97 -13.11
C ILE A 115 -0.56 9.40 -13.61
N SER A 116 -1.38 10.18 -12.91
CA SER A 116 -1.48 11.63 -13.07
C SER A 116 -0.56 12.35 -12.08
N VAL A 117 -0.17 13.57 -12.41
CA VAL A 117 0.56 14.47 -11.50
C VAL A 117 -0.41 15.38 -10.74
N GLY A 118 -0.21 15.53 -9.44
CA GLY A 118 -0.89 16.53 -8.61
C GLY A 118 -0.02 17.77 -8.39
N ASN A 119 -0.52 18.73 -7.62
CA ASN A 119 0.19 19.99 -7.38
C ASN A 119 1.48 19.81 -6.58
N HIS A 120 1.60 18.77 -5.75
CA HIS A 120 2.84 18.48 -5.03
C HIS A 120 3.90 17.75 -5.85
N ASP A 121 3.49 17.20 -6.99
CA ASP A 121 4.37 16.45 -7.91
C ASP A 121 5.08 17.38 -8.91
N LEU A 122 4.65 18.64 -8.97
CA LEU A 122 5.14 19.68 -9.86
C LEU A 122 6.04 20.68 -9.12
N LYS A 123 6.91 21.37 -9.87
CA LYS A 123 7.51 22.62 -9.39
C LYS A 123 6.51 23.77 -9.55
N SER A 124 6.78 24.91 -8.92
CA SER A 124 5.91 26.10 -8.97
C SER A 124 5.63 26.64 -10.38
N ASN A 125 6.46 26.31 -11.36
CA ASN A 125 6.28 26.67 -12.78
C ASN A 125 5.59 25.56 -13.61
N GLY A 126 5.07 24.51 -12.98
CA GLY A 126 4.42 23.38 -13.66
C GLY A 126 5.38 22.32 -14.22
N ASP A 127 6.68 22.41 -13.92
CA ASP A 127 7.68 21.44 -14.37
C ASP A 127 7.49 20.07 -13.67
N SER A 128 7.30 19.02 -14.47
CA SER A 128 7.12 17.61 -14.06
C SER A 128 8.34 16.72 -14.36
N SER A 129 9.51 17.30 -14.65
CA SER A 129 10.74 16.57 -15.03
C SER A 129 11.16 15.51 -14.00
N ILE A 130 10.95 15.76 -12.71
CA ILE A 130 11.28 14.75 -11.68
C ILE A 130 10.32 13.57 -11.78
N PHE A 131 9.01 13.79 -11.88
CA PHE A 131 8.04 12.72 -12.14
C PHE A 131 8.42 11.91 -13.37
N GLN A 132 8.71 12.57 -14.50
CA GLN A 132 9.12 11.93 -15.75
C GLN A 132 10.36 11.05 -15.54
N LYS A 133 11.38 11.51 -14.81
CA LYS A 133 12.57 10.71 -14.53
C LYS A 133 12.26 9.33 -13.92
N TYR A 134 11.19 9.20 -13.14
CA TYR A 134 10.84 7.94 -12.48
C TYR A 134 9.82 7.10 -13.25
N PHE A 135 8.95 7.71 -14.05
CA PHE A 135 7.81 7.03 -14.68
C PHE A 135 7.78 7.11 -16.22
N SER A 136 8.88 7.52 -16.86
CA SER A 136 9.07 7.44 -18.32
C SER A 136 9.88 6.23 -18.76
#